data_AF-A0A534MJV6-F1
#
_entry.id   AF-A0A534MJV6-F1
#
_cell.length_a   1.000
_cell.length_b   1.000
_cell.length_c   1.000
_cell.angle_alpha   90.00
_cell.angle_beta   90.00
_cell.angle_gamma   90.00
#
_symmetry.space_group_name_H-M   'P 1'
#
loop_
_entity.id
_entity.type
_entity.pdbx_description
1 polymer ?
#
loop_
_entity_poly.entity_id
_entity_poly.type
_entity_poly.pdbx_seq_one_letter_code
_entity_poly.pdbx_strand_id
1 'polypeptide(L)'
;MPRLAALAGQIVEARKPGDILELRAFRPEDIGSDRLVERALRTSADYVASYVIAVARADPERARLLAEGIEVPWVRPIERPNGHSKAVVEVVRLSEYLTNHALVIGEAAGRTGVQRLVKKKR
;
A
#
# COMPACT_ATOMS: atom_id res chain seq x y z
N MET A 1 -2.41 17.24 4.81
CA MET A 1 -2.70 15.91 4.23
C MET A 1 -3.26 15.98 2.80
N PRO A 2 -4.24 16.84 2.44
CA PRO A 2 -4.83 16.84 1.08
C PRO A 2 -3.83 17.10 -0.05
N ARG A 3 -2.86 18.00 0.17
CA ARG A 3 -1.80 18.32 -0.80
C ARG A 3 -0.89 17.12 -1.13
N LEU A 4 -0.57 16.29 -0.13
CA LEU A 4 0.26 15.10 -0.31
C LEU A 4 -0.50 14.04 -1.11
N ALA A 5 -1.78 13.85 -0.82
CA ALA A 5 -2.65 12.96 -1.60
C ALA A 5 -2.80 13.43 -3.05
N ALA A 6 -2.98 14.73 -3.29
CA ALA A 6 -3.05 15.31 -4.63
C ALA A 6 -1.73 15.14 -5.41
N LEU A 7 -0.59 15.43 -4.77
CA LEU A 7 0.73 15.21 -5.38
C LEU A 7 0.96 13.73 -5.69
N ALA A 8 0.60 12.83 -4.77
CA ALA A 8 0.71 11.40 -4.99
C ALA A 8 -0.17 10.94 -6.16
N GLY A 9 -1.40 11.45 -6.27
CA GLY A 9 -2.28 11.17 -7.40
C GLY A 9 -1.65 11.59 -8.73
N GLN A 10 -1.14 12.82 -8.82
CA GLN A 10 -0.46 13.31 -10.03
C GLN A 10 0.76 12.47 -10.41
N ILE A 11 1.56 12.07 -9.42
CA ILE A 11 2.73 11.23 -9.66
C ILE A 11 2.31 9.84 -10.12
N VAL A 12 1.28 9.25 -9.52
CA VAL A 12 0.78 7.92 -9.92
C VAL A 12 0.20 7.95 -11.33
N GLU A 13 -0.64 8.94 -11.67
CA GLU A 13 -1.22 9.09 -13.01
C GLU A 13 -0.18 9.25 -14.12
N ALA A 14 0.99 9.82 -13.81
CA ALA A 14 2.08 10.01 -14.77
C ALA A 14 2.97 8.76 -14.96
N ARG A 15 2.63 7.62 -14.33
CA ARG A 15 3.48 6.42 -14.26
C ARG A 15 2.76 5.20 -14.80
N LYS A 16 3.53 4.13 -14.98
CA LYS A 16 3.00 2.82 -15.35
C LYS A 16 3.05 1.87 -14.16
N PRO A 17 2.13 0.88 -14.09
CA PRO A 17 2.26 -0.22 -13.14
C PRO A 17 3.64 -0.89 -13.23
N GLY A 18 4.25 -1.13 -12.07
CA GLY A 18 5.60 -1.66 -11.92
C GLY A 18 6.71 -0.60 -11.82
N ASP A 19 6.41 0.68 -12.03
CA ASP A 19 7.38 1.76 -11.80
C ASP A 19 7.73 1.85 -10.32
N ILE A 20 9.03 1.75 -10.00
CA ILE A 20 9.57 1.86 -8.65
C ILE A 20 10.19 3.24 -8.44
N LEU A 21 9.70 3.95 -7.44
CA LEU A 21 10.09 5.30 -7.09
C LEU A 21 10.62 5.36 -5.67
N GLU A 22 11.55 6.27 -5.42
CA GLU A 22 11.97 6.56 -4.06
C GLU A 22 10.94 7.43 -3.35
N LEU A 23 10.76 7.23 -2.03
CA LEU A 23 9.81 8.02 -1.21
C LEU A 23 9.95 9.54 -1.39
N ARG A 24 11.19 10.04 -1.59
CA ARG A 24 11.45 11.47 -1.80
C ARG A 24 10.74 12.05 -3.02
N ALA A 25 10.38 11.24 -4.02
CA ALA A 25 9.62 11.71 -5.17
C ALA A 25 8.21 12.18 -4.78
N PHE A 26 7.65 11.63 -3.70
CA PHE A 26 6.32 11.94 -3.18
C PHE A 26 6.36 12.98 -2.05
N ARG A 27 7.51 13.61 -1.81
CA ARG A 27 7.72 14.52 -0.69
C ARG A 27 7.48 15.97 -1.13
N PRO A 28 6.43 16.64 -0.60
CA PRO A 28 6.29 18.09 -0.73
C PRO A 28 7.45 18.84 -0.07
N GLU A 29 7.80 20.02 -0.59
CA GLU A 29 8.93 20.83 -0.10
C GLU A 29 8.84 21.18 1.40
N ASP A 30 7.62 21.30 1.93
CA ASP A 30 7.34 21.62 3.33
C ASP A 30 7.37 20.42 4.29
N ILE A 31 7.58 19.19 3.78
CA ILE A 31 7.56 17.97 4.58
C ILE A 31 8.95 17.33 4.65
N GLY A 32 9.63 17.49 5.80
CA GLY A 32 10.96 16.91 6.02
C GLY A 32 10.98 15.41 6.40
N SER A 33 9.83 14.79 6.68
CA SER A 33 9.76 13.45 7.28
C SER A 33 9.31 12.37 6.29
N ASP A 34 10.21 11.44 5.94
CA ASP A 34 9.89 10.27 5.12
C ASP A 34 8.82 9.37 5.75
N ARG A 35 8.83 9.23 7.09
CA ARG A 35 7.81 8.45 7.80
C ARG A 35 6.42 9.02 7.61
N LEU A 36 6.29 10.35 7.53
CA LEU A 36 5.02 11.01 7.31
C LEU A 36 4.53 10.81 5.88
N VAL A 37 5.43 10.91 4.90
CA VAL A 37 5.14 10.61 3.49
C VAL A 37 4.70 9.15 3.33
N GLU A 38 5.46 8.21 3.87
CA GLU A 38 5.11 6.78 3.87
C GLU A 38 3.73 6.53 4.46
N ARG A 39 3.44 7.09 5.65
CA ARG A 39 2.15 6.89 6.31
C ARG A 39 1.01 7.48 5.50
N ALA A 40 1.20 8.66 4.91
CA ALA A 40 0.18 9.30 4.09
C ALA A 40 -0.13 8.50 2.81
N LEU A 41 0.90 7.97 2.13
CA LEU A 41 0.73 7.12 0.95
C LEU A 41 -0.03 5.84 1.29
N ARG A 42 0.37 5.15 2.37
CA ARG A 42 -0.35 3.95 2.86
C ARG A 42 -1.81 4.26 3.18
N THR A 43 -2.06 5.32 3.95
CA THR A 43 -3.44 5.73 4.31
C THR A 43 -4.28 6.07 3.07
N SER A 44 -3.69 6.66 2.04
CA SER A 44 -4.39 6.99 0.81
C SER A 44 -4.78 5.73 0.03
N ALA A 45 -3.84 4.79 -0.13
CA ALA A 45 -4.11 3.50 -0.77
C ALA A 45 -5.16 2.68 0.01
N ASP A 46 -5.06 2.64 1.35
CA ASP A 46 -6.02 1.95 2.23
C ASP A 46 -7.43 2.54 2.16
N TYR A 47 -7.54 3.87 2.00
CA TYR A 47 -8.83 4.53 1.83
C TYR A 47 -9.51 4.09 0.54
N VAL A 48 -8.78 4.08 -0.58
CA VAL A 48 -9.29 3.63 -1.87
C VAL A 48 -9.66 2.15 -1.84
N ALA A 49 -8.81 1.32 -1.23
CA ALA A 49 -9.07 -0.11 -1.02
C ALA A 49 -10.37 -0.33 -0.20
N SER A 50 -10.54 0.41 0.90
CA SER A 50 -11.72 0.30 1.75
C SER A 50 -13.00 0.70 1.01
N TYR A 51 -12.93 1.74 0.17
CA TYR A 51 -14.04 2.14 -0.69
C TYR A 51 -14.44 1.02 -1.67
N VAL A 52 -13.48 0.43 -2.38
CA VAL A 52 -13.77 -0.66 -3.33
C VAL A 52 -14.29 -1.91 -2.62
N ILE A 53 -13.78 -2.23 -1.43
CA ILE A 53 -14.32 -3.31 -0.57
C ILE A 53 -15.78 -3.03 -0.18
N ALA A 54 -16.13 -1.79 0.14
CA ALA A 54 -17.50 -1.42 0.45
C ALA A 54 -18.41 -1.57 -0.78
N VAL A 55 -17.95 -1.16 -1.97
CA VAL A 55 -18.67 -1.36 -3.23
C VAL A 55 -18.90 -2.85 -3.51
N ALA A 56 -17.91 -3.71 -3.24
CA ALA A 56 -18.01 -5.14 -3.49
C ALA A 56 -19.16 -5.82 -2.75
N ARG A 57 -19.59 -5.28 -1.60
CA ARG A 57 -20.74 -5.80 -0.84
C ARG A 57 -22.08 -5.59 -1.56
N ALA A 58 -22.18 -4.56 -2.38
CA ALA A 58 -23.39 -4.22 -3.13
C ALA A 58 -23.30 -4.70 -4.58
N ASP A 59 -22.13 -4.58 -5.21
CA ASP A 59 -21.88 -4.90 -6.61
C ASP A 59 -20.44 -5.42 -6.82
N PRO A 60 -20.25 -6.75 -6.82
CA PRO A 60 -18.94 -7.37 -7.01
C PRO A 60 -18.31 -7.10 -8.37
N GLU A 61 -19.10 -7.04 -9.45
CA GLU A 61 -18.58 -6.80 -10.80
C GLU A 61 -18.06 -5.37 -10.94
N ARG A 62 -18.80 -4.39 -10.41
CA ARG A 62 -18.33 -3.01 -10.37
C ARG A 62 -17.06 -2.87 -9.54
N ALA A 63 -16.98 -3.53 -8.38
CA ALA A 63 -15.77 -3.51 -7.57
C ALA A 63 -14.57 -4.13 -8.31
N ARG A 64 -14.78 -5.21 -9.06
CA ARG A 64 -13.75 -5.83 -9.91
C ARG A 64 -13.26 -4.85 -10.98
N LEU A 65 -14.16 -4.19 -11.70
CA LEU A 65 -13.81 -3.19 -12.72
C LEU A 65 -13.02 -2.02 -12.13
N LEU A 66 -13.42 -1.53 -10.94
CA LEU A 66 -12.68 -0.49 -10.22
C LEU A 66 -11.30 -0.98 -9.78
N ALA A 67 -11.19 -2.20 -9.26
CA ALA A 67 -9.92 -2.75 -8.80
C ALA A 67 -8.89 -2.95 -9.93
N GLU A 68 -9.36 -3.26 -11.15
CA GLU A 68 -8.49 -3.38 -12.33
C GLU A 68 -8.15 -2.02 -12.97
N GLY A 69 -9.02 -1.02 -12.82
CA GLY A 69 -8.85 0.30 -13.43
C GLY A 69 -8.16 1.36 -12.57
N ILE A 70 -7.97 1.09 -11.28
CA ILE A 70 -7.36 2.04 -10.34
C ILE A 70 -5.93 1.62 -10.02
N GLU A 71 -5.01 2.58 -10.12
CA GLU A 71 -3.62 2.43 -9.71
C GLU A 71 -3.37 3.14 -8.39
N VAL A 72 -2.55 2.55 -7.53
CA VAL A 72 -2.27 3.05 -6.19
C VAL A 72 -0.78 2.98 -5.84
N PRO A 73 -0.28 3.85 -4.96
CA PRO A 73 1.09 3.78 -4.47
C PRO A 73 1.22 2.69 -3.40
N TRP A 74 1.99 1.64 -3.69
CA TRP A 74 2.33 0.61 -2.73
C TRP A 74 3.70 0.87 -2.11
N VAL A 75 3.72 1.19 -0.81
CA VAL A 75 4.97 1.39 -0.08
C VAL A 75 5.50 0.06 0.44
N ARG A 76 6.69 -0.33 -0.01
CA ARG A 76 7.34 -1.58 0.43
C ARG A 76 8.83 -1.40 0.71
N PRO A 77 9.40 -2.19 1.64
CA PRO A 77 10.84 -2.27 1.81
C PRO A 77 11.50 -3.00 0.62
N ILE A 78 12.65 -2.51 0.18
CA ILE A 78 13.59 -3.23 -0.67
C ILE A 78 14.88 -3.42 0.11
N GLU A 79 15.37 -4.66 0.14
CA GLU A 79 16.71 -4.96 0.64
C GLU A 79 17.75 -4.48 -0.36
N ARG A 80 18.66 -3.64 0.10
CA ARG A 80 19.82 -3.24 -0.68
C ARG A 80 20.90 -4.33 -0.58
N PRO A 81 21.83 -4.39 -1.56
CA PRO A 81 22.96 -5.33 -1.53
C PRO A 81 23.83 -5.24 -0.26
N ASN A 82 23.78 -4.12 0.45
CA ASN A 82 24.52 -3.88 1.69
C ASN A 82 23.75 -4.29 2.98
N GLY A 83 22.63 -5.02 2.85
CA GLY A 83 21.82 -5.47 3.99
C GLY A 83 20.94 -4.39 4.62
N HIS A 84 20.95 -3.16 4.10
CA HIS A 84 20.06 -2.11 4.58
C HIS A 84 18.74 -2.12 3.81
N SER A 85 17.61 -1.99 4.52
CA SER A 85 16.30 -1.84 3.90
C SER A 85 16.02 -0.37 3.58
N LYS A 86 15.56 -0.10 2.36
CA LYS A 86 15.03 1.22 1.97
C LYS A 86 13.57 1.07 1.55
N ALA A 87 12.70 1.94 2.06
CA ALA A 87 11.33 2.02 1.60
C ALA A 87 11.27 2.68 0.21
N VAL A 88 10.56 2.04 -0.70
CA VAL A 88 10.24 2.54 -2.04
C VAL A 88 8.73 2.54 -2.22
N VAL A 89 8.28 3.24 -3.25
CA VAL A 89 6.89 3.28 -3.69
C VAL A 89 6.82 2.63 -5.05
N GLU A 90 6.05 1.56 -5.17
CA GLU A 90 5.74 0.94 -6.45
C GLU A 90 4.33 1.32 -6.87
N VAL A 91 4.13 1.70 -8.12
CA VAL A 91 2.78 1.91 -8.66
C VAL A 91 2.22 0.56 -9.04
N VAL A 92 1.11 0.16 -8.42
CA VAL A 92 0.46 -1.14 -8.66
C VAL A 92 -1.03 -0.97 -8.93
N ARG A 93 -1.65 -1.97 -9.54
CA ARG A 93 -3.11 -2.03 -9.62
C ARG A 93 -3.69 -2.26 -8.23
N LEU A 94 -4.90 -1.74 -8.00
CA LEU A 94 -5.59 -1.94 -6.73
C LEU A 94 -5.89 -3.42 -6.45
N SER A 95 -6.16 -4.23 -7.48
CA SER A 95 -6.33 -5.69 -7.33
C SER A 95 -5.06 -6.37 -6.78
N GLU A 96 -3.89 -5.95 -7.25
CA GLU A 96 -2.59 -6.41 -6.76
C GLU A 96 -2.32 -5.92 -5.33
N TYR A 97 -2.60 -4.63 -5.05
CA TYR A 97 -2.48 -4.07 -3.69
C TYR A 97 -3.31 -4.87 -2.68
N LEU A 98 -4.58 -5.14 -3.01
CA LEU A 98 -5.50 -5.90 -2.15
C LEU A 98 -5.01 -7.34 -1.92
N THR A 99 -4.50 -8.00 -2.97
CA THR A 99 -3.96 -9.35 -2.88
C THR A 99 -2.74 -9.40 -1.96
N ASN A 100 -1.78 -8.50 -2.17
CA ASN A 100 -0.58 -8.39 -1.34
C ASN A 100 -0.93 -8.05 0.11
N HIS A 101 -1.90 -7.17 0.33
CA HIS A 101 -2.34 -6.81 1.68
C HIS A 101 -3.02 -7.98 2.40
N ALA A 102 -3.86 -8.76 1.70
CA ALA A 102 -4.47 -9.96 2.26
C ALA A 102 -3.43 -11.02 2.64
N LEU A 103 -2.40 -11.21 1.82
CA LEU A 103 -1.27 -12.11 2.13
C LEU A 103 -0.54 -11.67 3.41
N VAL A 104 -0.18 -10.39 3.52
CA VAL A 104 0.51 -9.84 4.71
C VAL A 104 -0.34 -10.01 5.97
N ILE A 105 -1.64 -9.71 5.90
CA ILE A 105 -2.55 -9.90 7.04
C ILE A 105 -2.64 -11.39 7.41
N GLY A 106 -2.80 -12.27 6.41
CA GLY A 106 -2.89 -13.71 6.61
C GLY A 106 -1.65 -14.28 7.31
N GLU A 107 -0.45 -13.90 6.87
CA GLU A 107 0.80 -14.29 7.52
C GLU A 107 0.91 -13.79 8.96
N ALA A 108 0.55 -12.52 9.21
CA ALA A 108 0.60 -11.93 10.54
C ALA A 108 -0.39 -12.61 11.50
N ALA A 109 -1.60 -12.91 11.02
CA ALA A 109 -2.62 -13.65 11.76
C ALA A 109 -2.14 -15.07 12.07
N GLY A 110 -1.53 -15.76 11.08
CA GLY A 110 -0.93 -17.08 11.25
C GLY A 110 0.17 -17.11 12.31
N ARG A 111 1.13 -16.18 12.23
CA ARG A 111 2.21 -16.03 13.25
C ARG A 111 1.64 -15.80 14.64
N THR A 112 0.61 -14.95 14.77
CA THR A 112 -0.06 -14.67 16.03
C THR A 112 -0.78 -15.92 16.58
N GLY A 113 -1.45 -16.68 15.71
CA GLY A 113 -2.10 -17.93 16.07
C GLY A 113 -1.12 -18.96 16.63
N VAL A 114 0.03 -19.15 15.97
CA VAL A 114 1.12 -20.04 16.43
C VAL A 114 1.65 -19.60 17.80
N GLN A 115 1.94 -18.30 17.99
CA GLN A 115 2.40 -17.79 19.28
C GLN A 115 1.40 -18.03 20.42
N ARG A 116 0.09 -17.90 20.16
CA ARG A 116 -0.96 -18.20 21.14
C ARG A 116 -1.01 -19.69 21.49
N LEU A 117 -0.86 -20.58 20.51
CA LEU A 117 -0.83 -22.03 20.74
C LEU A 117 0.37 -22.46 21.57
N VAL A 118 1.56 -21.88 21.33
CA VAL A 118 2.78 -22.15 22.11
C VAL A 118 2.63 -21.68 23.56
N LYS A 119 2.03 -20.49 23.79
CA LYS A 119 1.78 -19.98 25.15
C LYS A 119 0.73 -20.78 25.92
N LYS A 120 -0.23 -21.42 25.25
CA LYS A 120 -1.30 -22.22 25.89
C LYS A 120 -0.86 -23.65 26.26
N LYS A 121 0.29 -24.11 25.73
CA LYS A 121 0.89 -25.42 26.04
C LYS A 121 1.94 -25.38 27.18
N ARG A 122 2.25 -24.19 27.72
CA ARG A 122 3.06 -24.00 28.94
C ARG A 122 2.14 -23.68 30.10
#